data_AF-A0A1M3MMD8-F1
#
_entry.id   AF-A0A1M3MMD8-F1
#
_cell.length_a   1.000
_cell.length_b   1.000
_cell.length_c   1.000
_cell.angle_alpha   90.00
_cell.angle_beta   90.00
_cell.angle_gamma   90.00
#
_symmetry.space_group_name_H-M   'P 1'
#
loop_
_entity.id
_entity.type
_entity.pdbx_description
1 polymer ?
#
loop_
_entity_poly.entity_id
_entity_poly.type
_entity_poly.pdbx_seq_one_letter_code
_entity_poly.pdbx_strand_id
1 'polypeptide(L)'
;MSNTAVRVSFETYMKIAPAVYAGTAAVSKAIHDSGLADDLAELVKIRASQINGCAFCLQHHLNAARKLGVDPVKLDLVAVWHDAGIFSPREAAALRWTEELTQLTHAAPSDAAWQELRTHFTEEEAVFLTAAVGLINNWNRIGASLRFAPPIPRQDKGGQ
;
A
#
# COMPACT_ATOMS: atom_id res chain seq x y z
N MET A 1 -4.26 6.23 28.26
CA MET A 1 -4.14 7.01 27.01
C MET A 1 -2.69 6.89 26.55
N SER A 2 -2.42 6.10 25.50
CA SER A 2 -1.04 5.85 25.05
C SER A 2 -0.52 7.06 24.28
N ASN A 3 0.58 7.64 24.74
CA ASN A 3 1.25 8.76 24.10
C ASN A 3 1.80 8.32 22.73
N THR A 4 1.07 8.63 21.66
CA THR A 4 1.41 8.38 20.25
C THR A 4 2.36 9.45 19.69
N ALA A 5 3.27 9.97 20.52
CA ALA A 5 4.32 10.87 20.05
C ALA A 5 5.15 10.19 18.95
N VAL A 6 5.42 10.97 17.90
CA VAL A 6 6.36 10.65 16.82
C VAL A 6 7.70 10.28 17.46
N ARG A 7 8.30 9.15 17.05
CA ARG A 7 9.64 8.75 17.53
C ARG A 7 10.72 9.41 16.68
N VAL A 8 10.58 9.31 15.36
CA VAL A 8 11.42 9.98 14.36
C VAL A 8 10.50 10.48 13.25
N SER A 9 10.58 11.76 12.87
CA SER A 9 9.75 12.28 11.77
C SER A 9 10.23 11.71 10.42
N PHE A 10 9.34 11.68 9.42
CA PHE A 10 9.71 11.27 8.07
C PHE A 10 10.83 12.16 7.49
N GLU A 11 10.80 13.46 7.78
CA GLU A 11 11.86 14.39 7.40
C GLU A 11 13.22 14.04 8.04
N THR A 12 13.23 13.76 9.34
CA THR A 12 14.45 13.36 10.04
C THR A 12 14.96 12.02 9.53
N TYR A 13 14.09 11.06 9.23
CA TYR A 13 14.46 9.79 8.61
C TYR A 13 15.16 10.00 7.26
N MET A 14 14.62 10.85 6.38
CA MET A 14 15.26 11.16 5.09
C MET A 14 16.61 11.85 5.24
N LYS A 15 16.78 12.69 6.28
CA LYS A 15 18.07 13.33 6.59
C LYS A 15 19.12 12.35 7.12
N ILE A 16 18.72 11.39 7.95
CA ILE A 16 19.61 10.38 8.54
C ILE A 16 19.97 9.29 7.53
N ALA A 17 18.99 8.83 6.74
CA ALA A 17 19.13 7.69 5.85
C ALA A 17 18.80 8.05 4.38
N PRO A 18 19.45 9.06 3.78
CA PRO A 18 19.11 9.54 2.44
C PRO A 18 19.31 8.46 1.36
N ALA A 19 20.35 7.63 1.48
CA ALA A 19 20.60 6.54 0.54
C ALA A 19 19.52 5.44 0.60
N VAL A 20 18.97 5.17 1.79
CA VAL A 20 17.87 4.20 1.96
C VAL A 20 16.60 4.74 1.30
N TYR A 21 16.29 6.02 1.53
CA TYR A 21 15.16 6.69 0.86
C TYR A 21 15.32 6.69 -0.66
N ALA A 22 16.50 7.02 -1.18
CA ALA A 22 16.77 7.00 -2.61
C ALA A 22 16.62 5.60 -3.21
N GLY A 23 17.07 4.56 -2.49
CA GLY A 23 16.91 3.17 -2.92
C GLY A 23 15.45 2.73 -3.02
N THR A 24 14.63 3.01 -2.00
CA THR A 24 13.21 2.67 -2.04
C THR A 24 12.44 3.50 -3.07
N ALA A 25 12.83 4.77 -3.29
CA ALA A 25 12.28 5.60 -4.35
C ALA A 25 12.61 5.05 -5.76
N ALA A 26 13.82 4.54 -5.98
CA ALA A 26 14.21 3.91 -7.23
C ALA A 26 13.39 2.64 -7.51
N VAL A 27 13.15 1.80 -6.49
CA VAL A 27 12.26 0.62 -6.63
C VAL A 27 10.82 1.07 -6.94
N SER A 28 10.32 2.11 -6.26
CA SER A 28 8.98 2.65 -6.56
C SER A 28 8.86 3.16 -7.99
N LYS A 29 9.91 3.81 -8.51
CA LYS A 29 9.95 4.26 -9.90
C LYS A 29 9.93 3.08 -10.87
N ALA A 30 10.74 2.05 -10.62
CA ALA A 30 10.75 0.85 -11.48
C ALA A 30 9.38 0.16 -11.52
N ILE A 31 8.65 0.12 -10.41
CA ILE A 31 7.27 -0.41 -10.36
C ILE A 31 6.33 0.48 -11.18
N HIS A 32 6.38 1.80 -11.03
CA HIS A 32 5.54 2.72 -11.81
C HIS A 32 5.81 2.60 -13.32
N ASP A 33 7.07 2.52 -13.72
CA ASP A 33 7.47 2.41 -15.12
C ASP A 33 7.16 1.02 -15.72
N SER A 34 6.72 0.03 -14.92
CA SER A 34 6.43 -1.34 -15.39
C SER A 34 5.14 -1.50 -16.20
N GLY A 35 4.26 -0.48 -16.17
CA GLY A 35 2.92 -0.55 -16.76
C GLY A 35 1.86 -1.17 -15.84
N LEU A 36 2.19 -1.54 -14.60
CA LEU A 36 1.19 -1.84 -13.59
C LEU A 36 0.33 -0.59 -13.34
N ALA A 37 -0.99 -0.75 -13.43
CA ALA A 37 -1.92 0.36 -13.26
C ALA A 37 -1.78 1.03 -11.88
N ASP A 38 -1.62 2.36 -11.87
CA ASP A 38 -1.32 3.13 -10.65
C ASP A 38 -2.46 3.04 -9.62
N ASP A 39 -3.71 2.99 -10.07
CA ASP A 39 -4.89 2.82 -9.23
C ASP A 39 -4.88 1.48 -8.47
N LEU A 40 -4.58 0.40 -9.17
CA LEU A 40 -4.40 -0.93 -8.59
C LEU A 40 -3.22 -0.96 -7.61
N ALA A 41 -2.10 -0.33 -7.98
CA ALA A 41 -0.93 -0.22 -7.12
C ALA A 41 -1.26 0.51 -5.81
N GLU A 42 -2.09 1.56 -5.84
CA GLU A 42 -2.52 2.23 -4.61
C GLU A 42 -3.51 1.37 -3.79
N LEU A 43 -4.42 0.63 -4.40
CA LEU A 43 -5.32 -0.28 -3.66
C LEU A 43 -4.55 -1.34 -2.86
N VAL A 44 -3.53 -1.97 -3.45
CA VAL A 44 -2.72 -2.96 -2.73
C VAL A 44 -1.87 -2.32 -1.63
N LYS A 45 -1.35 -1.11 -1.86
CA LYS A 45 -0.59 -0.38 -0.83
C LYS A 45 -1.48 0.02 0.36
N ILE A 46 -2.71 0.45 0.09
CA ILE A 46 -3.73 0.74 1.11
C ILE A 46 -4.03 -0.53 1.90
N ARG A 47 -4.32 -1.64 1.24
CA ARG A 47 -4.69 -2.89 1.90
C ARG A 47 -3.57 -3.44 2.79
N ALA A 48 -2.34 -3.50 2.28
CA ALA A 48 -1.18 -3.92 3.07
C ALA A 48 -0.97 -3.01 4.29
N SER A 49 -1.15 -1.69 4.11
CA SER A 49 -1.01 -0.72 5.21
C SER A 49 -2.07 -0.84 6.29
N GLN A 50 -3.31 -1.23 5.92
CA GLN A 50 -4.37 -1.53 6.88
C GLN A 50 -4.02 -2.76 7.73
N ILE A 51 -3.56 -3.83 7.11
CA ILE A 51 -3.18 -5.08 7.80
C ILE A 51 -2.00 -4.83 8.74
N ASN A 52 -0.99 -4.08 8.29
CA ASN A 52 0.20 -3.78 9.08
C ASN A 52 0.00 -2.65 10.11
N GLY A 53 -1.14 -1.95 10.11
CA GLY A 53 -1.40 -0.85 11.04
C GLY A 53 -0.51 0.39 10.86
N CYS A 54 0.00 0.67 9.65
CA CYS A 54 0.80 1.86 9.38
C CYS A 54 -0.09 3.08 9.06
N ALA A 55 -0.46 3.88 10.07
CA ALA A 55 -1.30 5.07 9.87
C ALA A 55 -0.73 6.08 8.85
N PHE A 56 0.59 6.29 8.87
CA PHE A 56 1.27 7.14 7.89
C PHE A 56 1.07 6.65 6.46
N CYS A 57 1.40 5.38 6.23
CA CYS A 57 1.35 4.76 4.92
C CYS A 57 -0.09 4.72 4.40
N LEU A 58 -1.04 4.36 5.26
CA LEU A 58 -2.46 4.35 4.94
C LEU A 58 -2.93 5.73 4.46
N GLN A 59 -2.69 6.79 5.24
CA GLN A 59 -3.12 8.13 4.85
C GLN A 59 -2.39 8.63 3.60
N HIS A 60 -1.09 8.33 3.46
CA HIS A 60 -0.30 8.68 2.28
C HIS A 60 -0.92 8.09 1.00
N HIS A 61 -1.20 6.78 1.00
CA HIS A 61 -1.74 6.09 -0.16
C HIS A 61 -3.21 6.41 -0.43
N LEU A 62 -4.02 6.67 0.61
CA LEU A 62 -5.37 7.23 0.42
C LEU A 62 -5.34 8.60 -0.28
N ASN A 63 -4.38 9.46 0.07
CA ASN A 63 -4.24 10.76 -0.60
C ASN A 63 -3.78 10.59 -2.06
N ALA A 64 -2.89 9.64 -2.35
CA ALA A 64 -2.43 9.35 -3.71
C ALA A 64 -3.57 8.77 -4.56
N ALA A 65 -4.29 7.77 -4.06
CA ALA A 65 -5.43 7.17 -4.75
C ALA A 65 -6.52 8.20 -5.10
N ARG A 66 -6.83 9.12 -4.18
CA ARG A 66 -7.79 10.20 -4.45
C ARG A 66 -7.32 11.15 -5.55
N LYS A 67 -6.02 11.44 -5.64
CA LYS A 67 -5.47 12.26 -6.73
C LYS A 67 -5.53 11.55 -8.09
N LEU A 68 -5.44 10.22 -8.09
CA LEU A 68 -5.60 9.40 -9.29
C LEU A 68 -7.07 9.21 -9.70
N GLY A 69 -8.02 9.67 -8.88
CA GLY A 69 -9.45 9.51 -9.18
C GLY A 69 -10.00 8.12 -8.90
N VAL A 70 -9.35 7.33 -8.03
CA VAL A 70 -9.89 6.04 -7.58
C VAL A 70 -11.25 6.25 -6.92
N ASP A 71 -12.21 5.41 -7.28
CA ASP A 71 -13.58 5.45 -6.76
C ASP A 71 -13.57 5.48 -5.21
N PRO A 72 -14.14 6.52 -4.57
CA PRO A 72 -14.26 6.59 -3.12
C PRO A 72 -14.89 5.35 -2.49
N VAL A 73 -15.87 4.72 -3.14
CA VAL A 73 -16.53 3.52 -2.62
C VAL A 73 -15.54 2.35 -2.52
N LYS A 74 -14.62 2.21 -3.49
CA LYS A 74 -13.54 1.23 -3.39
C LYS A 74 -12.59 1.55 -2.23
N LEU A 75 -12.26 2.82 -2.01
CA LEU A 75 -11.38 3.22 -0.90
C LEU A 75 -12.00 2.90 0.47
N ASP A 76 -13.32 3.09 0.60
CA ASP A 76 -14.05 2.82 1.83
C ASP A 76 -14.19 1.31 2.09
N LEU A 77 -14.33 0.50 1.04
CA LEU A 77 -14.60 -0.94 1.15
C LEU A 77 -13.38 -1.85 0.98
N VAL A 78 -12.20 -1.33 0.58
CA VAL A 78 -11.02 -2.17 0.34
C VAL A 78 -10.59 -2.99 1.57
N ALA A 79 -10.90 -2.53 2.79
CA ALA A 79 -10.60 -3.29 4.00
C ALA A 79 -11.39 -4.61 4.11
N VAL A 80 -12.54 -4.68 3.46
CA VAL A 80 -13.53 -5.77 3.50
C VAL A 80 -13.88 -6.23 2.08
N TRP A 81 -12.91 -6.11 1.16
CA TRP A 81 -13.12 -6.27 -0.28
C TRP A 81 -13.73 -7.61 -0.70
N HIS A 82 -13.49 -8.68 0.07
CA HIS A 82 -13.96 -10.04 -0.21
C HIS A 82 -15.48 -10.14 -0.35
N ASP A 83 -16.22 -9.38 0.47
CA ASP A 83 -17.70 -9.39 0.51
C ASP A 83 -18.30 -8.16 -0.19
N ALA A 84 -17.46 -7.22 -0.64
CA ALA A 84 -17.91 -5.95 -1.18
C ALA A 84 -18.53 -6.05 -2.58
N GLY A 85 -18.18 -7.07 -3.38
CA GLY A 85 -18.76 -7.33 -4.70
C GLY A 85 -18.48 -6.29 -5.80
N ILE A 86 -17.70 -5.23 -5.53
CA ILE A 86 -17.41 -4.13 -6.47
C ILE A 86 -16.01 -4.15 -7.08
N PHE A 87 -15.15 -5.06 -6.63
CA PHE A 87 -13.79 -5.22 -7.14
C PHE A 87 -13.81 -6.17 -8.34
N SER A 88 -13.14 -5.78 -9.42
CA SER A 88 -12.98 -6.65 -10.59
C SER A 88 -12.21 -7.92 -10.24
N PRO A 89 -12.33 -9.00 -11.03
CA PRO A 89 -11.54 -10.22 -10.79
C PRO A 89 -10.03 -9.97 -10.72
N ARG A 90 -9.52 -9.06 -11.56
CA ARG A 90 -8.11 -8.64 -11.54
C ARG A 90 -7.72 -7.93 -10.23
N GLU A 91 -8.57 -7.03 -9.72
CA GLU A 91 -8.34 -6.38 -8.42
C GLU A 91 -8.43 -7.35 -7.25
N ALA A 92 -9.44 -8.23 -7.27
CA ALA A 92 -9.63 -9.27 -6.26
C ALA A 92 -8.39 -10.20 -6.16
N ALA A 93 -7.87 -10.68 -7.28
CA ALA A 93 -6.68 -11.52 -7.31
C ALA A 93 -5.43 -10.79 -6.77
N ALA A 94 -5.26 -9.50 -7.11
CA ALA A 94 -4.16 -8.69 -6.57
C ALA A 94 -4.30 -8.45 -5.06
N LEU A 95 -5.51 -8.18 -4.58
CA LEU A 95 -5.80 -8.02 -3.15
C LEU A 95 -5.58 -9.33 -2.39
N ARG A 96 -5.99 -10.47 -2.94
CA ARG A 96 -5.71 -11.81 -2.39
C ARG A 96 -4.22 -12.04 -2.20
N TRP A 97 -3.46 -11.83 -3.27
CA TRP A 97 -2.00 -11.97 -3.26
C TRP A 97 -1.35 -11.02 -2.24
N THR A 98 -1.85 -9.79 -2.15
CA THR A 98 -1.39 -8.78 -1.19
C THR A 98 -1.59 -9.23 0.26
N GLU A 99 -2.76 -9.80 0.59
CA GLU A 99 -3.06 -10.26 1.94
C GLU A 99 -2.18 -11.43 2.37
N GLU A 100 -1.94 -12.40 1.48
CA GLU A 100 -1.09 -13.56 1.77
C GLU A 100 0.37 -13.14 1.96
N LEU A 101 0.93 -12.33 1.06
CA LEU A 101 2.30 -11.82 1.18
C LEU A 101 2.50 -10.93 2.40
N THR A 102 1.49 -10.15 2.79
CA THR A 102 1.58 -9.30 3.98
C THR A 102 1.58 -10.14 5.26
N GLN A 103 0.95 -11.32 5.25
CA GLN A 103 0.84 -12.25 6.38
C GLN A 103 1.85 -13.40 6.32
N LEU A 104 2.98 -13.21 5.61
CA LEU A 104 4.02 -14.23 5.39
C LEU A 104 4.55 -14.90 6.67
N THR A 105 4.44 -14.24 7.82
CA THR A 105 4.83 -14.79 9.13
C THR A 105 3.87 -15.87 9.66
N HIS A 106 2.65 -15.95 9.12
CA HIS A 106 1.64 -16.94 9.50
C HIS A 106 1.67 -18.16 8.59
N ALA A 107 1.81 -17.96 7.29
CA ALA A 107 1.88 -19.03 6.29
C ALA A 107 2.64 -18.55 5.05
N ALA A 108 3.21 -19.49 4.31
CA ALA A 108 3.71 -19.23 2.97
C ALA A 108 2.53 -18.90 2.03
N PRO A 109 2.72 -18.05 0.99
CA PRO A 109 1.68 -17.80 -0.01
C PRO A 109 1.33 -19.09 -0.72
N SER A 110 0.06 -19.28 -1.01
CA SER A 110 -0.45 -20.51 -1.60
C SER A 110 -0.20 -20.56 -3.10
N ASP A 111 0.05 -21.76 -3.62
CA ASP A 111 0.09 -21.99 -5.08
C ASP A 111 -1.24 -21.63 -5.74
N ALA A 112 -2.36 -21.77 -5.03
CA ALA A 112 -3.68 -21.40 -5.50
C ALA A 112 -3.80 -19.88 -5.75
N ALA A 113 -3.34 -19.04 -4.80
CA ALA A 113 -3.34 -17.60 -4.98
C ALA A 113 -2.40 -17.15 -6.12
N TRP A 114 -1.26 -17.81 -6.28
CA TRP A 114 -0.38 -17.57 -7.42
C TRP A 114 -1.06 -17.93 -8.75
N GLN A 115 -1.70 -19.10 -8.83
CA GLN A 115 -2.42 -19.54 -10.03
C GLN A 115 -3.58 -18.60 -10.37
N GLU A 116 -4.38 -18.20 -9.37
CA GLU A 116 -5.45 -17.21 -9.52
C GLU A 116 -4.91 -15.89 -10.07
N LEU A 117 -3.83 -15.37 -9.48
CA LEU A 117 -3.17 -14.16 -9.96
C LEU A 117 -2.76 -14.28 -11.43
N ARG A 118 -2.16 -15.41 -11.82
CA ARG A 118 -1.71 -15.64 -13.20
C ARG A 118 -2.84 -15.78 -14.22
N THR A 119 -4.10 -15.93 -13.80
CA THR A 119 -5.26 -15.86 -14.72
C THR A 119 -5.58 -14.44 -15.16
N HIS A 120 -5.17 -13.43 -14.38
CA HIS A 120 -5.51 -12.02 -14.61
C HIS A 120 -4.31 -11.14 -14.92
N PHE A 121 -3.10 -11.57 -14.58
CA PHE A 121 -1.85 -10.84 -14.74
C PHE A 121 -0.89 -11.63 -15.61
N THR A 122 -0.08 -10.95 -16.44
CA THR A 122 1.09 -11.58 -17.06
C THR A 122 2.13 -11.93 -15.99
N GLU A 123 3.16 -12.71 -16.34
CA GLU A 123 4.22 -13.04 -15.39
C GLU A 123 4.98 -11.79 -14.95
N GLU A 124 5.28 -10.91 -15.90
CA GLU A 124 5.94 -9.64 -15.64
C GLU A 124 5.11 -8.76 -14.69
N GLU A 125 3.82 -8.59 -14.96
CA GLU A 125 2.93 -7.82 -14.08
C GLU A 125 2.84 -8.45 -12.68
N ALA A 126 2.78 -9.79 -12.58
CA ALA A 126 2.74 -10.49 -11.29
C ALA A 126 4.03 -10.30 -10.49
N VAL A 127 5.19 -10.28 -11.15
CA VAL A 127 6.49 -9.98 -10.53
C VAL A 127 6.54 -8.54 -10.01
N PHE A 128 6.11 -7.57 -10.81
CA PHE A 128 6.08 -6.16 -10.38
C PHE A 128 5.04 -5.90 -9.28
N LEU A 129 3.88 -6.56 -9.33
CA LEU A 129 2.90 -6.53 -8.25
C LEU A 129 3.49 -7.08 -6.95
N THR A 130 4.20 -8.21 -7.03
CA THR A 130 4.89 -8.81 -5.87
C THR A 130 5.93 -7.86 -5.29
N ALA A 131 6.71 -7.19 -6.15
CA ALA A 131 7.66 -6.16 -5.73
C ALA A 131 6.96 -4.96 -5.07
N ALA A 132 5.80 -4.53 -5.58
CA ALA A 132 4.99 -3.47 -4.99
C ALA A 132 4.49 -3.84 -3.58
N VAL A 133 4.00 -5.07 -3.40
CA VAL A 133 3.57 -5.59 -2.09
C VAL A 133 4.75 -5.69 -1.11
N GLY A 134 5.91 -6.14 -1.58
CA GLY A 134 7.13 -6.17 -0.77
C GLY A 134 7.61 -4.79 -0.35
N LEU A 135 7.60 -3.83 -1.27
CA LEU A 135 8.01 -2.44 -1.01
C LEU A 135 7.08 -1.75 -0.01
N ILE A 136 5.75 -1.91 -0.12
CA ILE A 136 4.85 -1.32 0.87
C ILE A 136 5.01 -1.98 2.24
N ASN A 137 5.25 -3.29 2.28
CA ASN A 137 5.56 -4.00 3.53
C ASN A 137 6.85 -3.48 4.19
N ASN A 138 7.86 -3.12 3.41
CA ASN A 138 9.05 -2.43 3.89
C ASN A 138 8.70 -1.05 4.48
N TRP A 139 7.95 -0.24 3.75
CA TRP A 139 7.51 1.08 4.23
C TRP A 139 6.64 1.02 5.49
N ASN A 140 5.74 0.04 5.58
CA ASN A 140 4.92 -0.18 6.77
C ASN A 140 5.77 -0.46 8.01
N ARG A 141 6.81 -1.30 7.88
CA ARG A 141 7.75 -1.60 8.98
C ARG A 141 8.48 -0.35 9.45
N ILE A 142 8.96 0.48 8.52
CA ILE A 142 9.65 1.73 8.84
C ILE A 142 8.68 2.74 9.49
N GLY A 143 7.58 3.05 8.79
CA GLY A 143 6.65 4.10 9.18
C GLY A 143 5.92 3.83 10.49
N ALA A 144 5.49 2.59 10.72
CA ALA A 144 4.85 2.20 11.98
C ALA A 144 5.85 2.21 13.15
N SER A 145 7.06 1.68 12.95
CA SER A 145 8.08 1.59 14.01
C SER A 145 8.61 2.95 14.43
N LEU A 146 8.79 3.87 13.47
CA LEU A 146 9.24 5.24 13.73
C LEU A 146 8.09 6.20 14.08
N ARG A 147 6.84 5.74 13.97
CA ARG A 147 5.61 6.51 14.20
C ARG A 147 5.59 7.80 13.39
N PHE A 148 5.77 7.68 12.07
CA PHE A 148 5.61 8.82 11.18
C PHE A 148 4.20 9.42 11.34
N ALA A 149 4.12 10.75 11.39
CA ALA A 149 2.85 11.45 11.51
C ALA A 149 2.08 11.37 10.17
N PRO A 150 0.82 10.88 10.15
CA PRO A 150 0.08 10.74 8.91
C PRO A 150 -0.15 12.10 8.22
N PRO A 151 0.02 12.18 6.89
CA PRO A 151 -0.17 13.42 6.14
C PRO A 151 -1.66 13.70 5.93
N ILE A 152 -2.37 14.07 7.00
CA ILE A 152 -3.79 14.42 6.95
C ILE A 152 -3.93 15.76 6.22
N PRO A 153 -4.72 15.85 5.13
CA PRO A 153 -5.01 17.12 4.48
C PRO A 153 -5.62 18.12 5.47
N ARG A 154 -5.15 19.37 5.47
CA ARG A 154 -5.77 20.42 6.28
C ARG A 154 -7.21 20.60 5.78
N GLN A 155 -8.17 20.55 6.70
CA GLN A 155 -9.51 21.06 6.39
C GLN A 155 -9.41 22.59 6.41
N ASP A 156 -9.60 23.22 5.26
CA ASP A 156 -9.86 24.66 5.25
C ASP A 156 -11.19 24.86 5.99
N LYS A 157 -11.14 25.51 7.16
CA LYS A 157 -12.34 25.97 7.86
C LYS A 157 -12.94 27.14 7.09
N GLY A 158 -13.51 26.86 5.93
CA GLY A 158 -14.19 27.81 5.06
C GLY A 158 -15.70 27.57 5.06
N GLY A 159 -16.40 28.24 5.98
CA GLY A 159 -17.81 28.63 5.82
C GLY A 159 -18.88 27.54 5.75
N GLN A 160 -19.45 27.22 6.91
CA GLN A 160 -20.90 27.24 7.14
C GLN A 160 -21.16 27.44 8.64
#